data_AF-A0A841TGZ4-F1
#
_entry.id   AF-A0A841TGZ4-F1
#
_cell.length_a   1.000
_cell.length_b   1.000
_cell.length_c   1.000
_cell.angle_alpha   90.00
_cell.angle_beta   90.00
_cell.angle_gamma   90.00
#
_symmetry.space_group_name_H-M   'P 1'
#
loop_
_entity.id
_entity.type
_entity.pdbx_description
1 polymer ?
#
loop_
_entity_poly.entity_id
_entity_poly.type
_entity_poly.pdbx_seq_one_letter_code
_entity_poly.pdbx_strand_id
1 'polypeptide(L)'
;MNRYFYYSVMMCMLINTIIFESTGQLAKLLNGQKYSLFPVIMLSDRPDRTVLNLAQGKAVILLEGTPFAMIFPAVFYDFMSALDDLYMPFFVTRLLVFFRYVALFIAIAFPAIYISVISFNPDLFRVQMTLSLAGSRSSVPYPSYVEVLFMLLMTESTTAASTLLIR
;
A
#
# COMPACT_ATOMS: atom_id res chain seq x y z
N MET A 1 -32.99 3.74 -3.42
CA MET A 1 -32.81 4.98 -2.63
C MET A 1 -32.63 4.75 -1.11
N ASN A 2 -32.49 3.51 -0.60
CA ASN A 2 -32.70 3.27 0.84
C ASN A 2 -31.75 2.23 1.48
N ARG A 3 -30.45 2.24 1.12
CA ARG A 3 -29.41 1.47 1.84
C ARG A 3 -28.38 2.39 2.51
N TYR A 4 -27.98 3.46 1.82
CA TYR A 4 -27.10 4.49 2.40
C TYR A 4 -27.75 5.25 3.57
N PHE A 5 -29.06 5.47 3.53
CA PHE A 5 -29.81 6.07 4.64
C PHE A 5 -29.90 5.13 5.85
N TYR A 6 -30.15 3.84 5.61
CA TYR A 6 -30.11 2.82 6.68
C TYR A 6 -28.72 2.70 7.31
N TYR A 7 -27.65 2.73 6.51
CA TYR A 7 -26.29 2.77 7.04
C TYR A 7 -26.03 4.05 7.83
N SER A 8 -26.43 5.23 7.34
CA SER A 8 -26.23 6.50 8.04
C SER A 8 -26.99 6.55 9.38
N VAL A 9 -28.24 6.07 9.42
CA VAL A 9 -29.07 6.05 10.63
C VAL A 9 -28.61 4.96 11.62
N MET A 10 -28.27 3.76 11.14
CA MET A 10 -27.73 2.69 11.99
C MET A 10 -26.32 3.02 12.51
N MET A 11 -25.51 3.72 11.70
CA MET A 11 -24.20 4.26 12.09
C MET A 11 -24.34 5.31 13.20
N CYS A 12 -25.29 6.23 13.08
CA CYS A 12 -25.56 7.22 14.11
C CYS A 12 -26.03 6.57 15.43
N MET A 13 -26.75 5.44 15.35
CA MET A 13 -27.24 4.69 16.50
C MET A 13 -26.14 3.84 17.20
N LEU A 14 -25.19 3.29 16.43
CA LEU A 14 -24.02 2.58 16.97
C LEU A 14 -22.95 3.51 17.56
N ILE A 15 -22.85 4.76 17.07
CA ILE A 15 -21.89 5.74 17.59
C ILE A 15 -22.22 6.20 19.01
N ASN A 16 -23.49 6.17 19.41
CA ASN A 16 -23.91 6.66 20.72
C ASN A 16 -23.48 5.74 21.89
N THR A 17 -23.23 4.45 21.64
CA THR A 17 -22.95 3.45 22.67
C THR A 17 -21.48 3.14 22.89
N ILE A 18 -20.57 3.63 22.04
CA ILE A 18 -19.13 3.34 22.10
C ILE A 18 -18.35 4.64 21.97
N ILE A 19 -17.57 4.99 23.01
CA ILE A 19 -16.61 6.08 22.95
C ILE A 19 -15.49 5.62 22.01
N PHE A 20 -15.43 6.19 20.80
CA PHE A 20 -14.33 5.93 19.87
C PHE A 20 -13.17 6.86 20.20
N GLU A 21 -12.01 6.30 20.55
CA GLU A 21 -10.80 7.09 20.80
C GLU A 21 -10.07 7.45 19.50
N SER A 22 -10.32 6.72 18.40
CA SER A 22 -9.62 6.95 17.14
C SER A 22 -10.48 6.67 15.89
N THR A 23 -10.27 7.47 14.84
CA THR A 23 -10.88 7.27 13.51
C THR A 23 -10.54 5.90 12.91
N GLY A 24 -9.38 5.33 13.27
CA GLY A 24 -8.95 4.01 12.82
C GLY A 24 -9.82 2.87 13.37
N GLN A 25 -10.28 2.96 14.62
CA GLN A 25 -11.21 1.98 15.19
C GLN A 25 -12.56 2.02 14.46
N LEU A 26 -13.06 3.23 14.18
CA LEU A 26 -14.28 3.42 13.42
C LEU A 26 -14.15 2.88 11.99
N ALA A 27 -13.03 3.14 11.31
CA ALA A 27 -12.76 2.62 9.97
C ALA A 27 -12.73 1.09 9.95
N LYS A 28 -12.15 0.46 10.98
CA LYS A 28 -12.10 -1.00 11.09
C LYS A 28 -13.49 -1.61 11.32
N LEU A 29 -14.32 -0.97 12.14
CA LEU A 29 -15.70 -1.41 12.37
C LEU A 29 -16.54 -1.31 11.09
N LEU A 30 -16.41 -0.19 10.37
CA LEU A 30 -17.11 0.06 9.11
C LEU A 30 -16.68 -0.87 7.98
N ASN A 31 -15.40 -1.23 7.91
CA ASN A 31 -14.90 -2.04 6.81
C ASN A 31 -15.56 -3.42 6.75
N GLY A 32 -16.03 -3.98 7.88
CA GLY A 32 -16.97 -5.12 8.00
C GLY A 32 -16.56 -6.46 7.36
N GLN A 33 -15.64 -6.44 6.41
CA GLN A 33 -15.17 -7.54 5.60
C GLN A 33 -13.75 -7.89 6.04
N LYS A 34 -13.59 -9.10 6.61
CA LYS A 34 -12.30 -9.60 7.09
C LYS A 34 -11.28 -9.88 5.97
N TYR A 35 -11.71 -9.94 4.70
CA TYR A 35 -10.90 -10.49 3.59
C TYR A 35 -10.81 -9.59 2.35
N SER A 36 -10.94 -8.26 2.50
CA SER A 36 -10.69 -7.37 1.36
C SER A 36 -9.19 -7.24 1.13
N LEU A 37 -8.72 -7.60 -0.07
CA LEU A 37 -7.32 -7.40 -0.50
C LEU A 37 -6.94 -5.91 -0.55
N PHE A 38 -7.92 -5.03 -0.81
CA PHE A 38 -7.71 -3.59 -0.85
C PHE A 38 -8.57 -2.89 0.19
N PRO A 39 -8.02 -1.90 0.93
CA PRO A 39 -8.81 -1.13 1.87
C PRO A 39 -9.85 -0.28 1.13
N VAL A 40 -11.13 -0.41 1.54
CA VAL A 40 -12.26 0.36 0.98
C VAL A 40 -12.38 1.75 1.63
N ILE A 41 -11.64 1.97 2.71
CA ILE A 41 -11.62 3.21 3.49
C ILE A 41 -10.17 3.71 3.53
N MET A 42 -9.96 4.98 3.20
CA MET A 42 -8.67 5.65 3.29
C MET A 42 -8.69 6.62 4.47
N LEU A 43 -7.63 6.58 5.30
CA LEU A 43 -7.41 7.54 6.36
C LEU A 43 -6.39 8.57 5.89
N SER A 44 -6.69 9.85 6.05
CA SER A 44 -5.79 10.96 5.70
C SER A 44 -5.72 11.94 6.85
N ASP A 45 -4.52 12.26 7.28
CA ASP A 45 -4.19 13.39 8.18
C ASP A 45 -4.13 14.72 7.43
N ARG A 46 -3.76 14.68 6.14
CA ARG A 46 -3.65 15.88 5.30
C ARG A 46 -5.05 16.39 4.89
N PRO A 47 -5.42 17.63 5.24
CA PRO A 47 -6.75 18.19 4.92
C PRO A 47 -6.94 18.43 3.42
N ASP A 48 -5.87 18.80 2.69
CA ASP A 48 -5.95 19.06 1.25
C ASP A 48 -6.42 17.83 0.45
N ARG A 49 -5.97 16.63 0.88
CA ARG A 49 -6.42 15.35 0.30
C ARG A 49 -7.89 15.11 0.55
N THR A 50 -8.37 15.49 1.73
CA THR A 50 -9.76 15.33 2.13
C THR A 50 -10.66 16.21 1.26
N VAL A 51 -10.28 17.48 1.06
CA VAL A 51 -11.01 18.42 0.19
C VAL A 51 -11.02 17.93 -1.25
N LEU A 52 -9.88 17.45 -1.77
CA LEU A 52 -9.81 16.88 -3.12
C LEU A 52 -10.77 15.70 -3.29
N ASN A 53 -10.75 14.75 -2.36
CA ASN A 53 -11.61 13.57 -2.43
C ASN A 53 -13.10 13.91 -2.28
N LEU A 54 -13.42 14.93 -1.46
CA LEU A 54 -14.77 15.46 -1.35
C LEU A 54 -15.22 16.11 -2.68
N ALA A 55 -14.35 16.88 -3.33
CA ALA A 55 -14.60 17.47 -4.64
C ALA A 55 -14.78 16.42 -5.76
N GLN A 56 -14.13 15.26 -5.62
CA GLN A 56 -14.34 14.09 -6.49
C GLN A 56 -15.65 13.34 -6.21
N GLY A 57 -16.46 13.79 -5.23
CA GLY A 57 -17.76 13.21 -4.90
C GLY A 57 -17.69 12.03 -3.92
N LYS A 58 -16.57 11.84 -3.20
CA LYS A 58 -16.45 10.81 -2.16
C LYS A 58 -17.02 11.31 -0.84
N ALA A 59 -17.52 10.38 -0.03
CA ALA A 59 -17.97 10.68 1.31
C ALA A 59 -16.79 10.78 2.28
N VAL A 60 -16.84 11.80 3.15
CA VAL A 60 -15.83 12.05 4.17
C VAL A 60 -16.51 12.10 5.53
N ILE A 61 -15.96 11.38 6.50
CA ILE A 61 -16.36 11.46 7.91
C ILE A 61 -15.19 12.03 8.72
N LEU A 62 -15.48 13.04 9.53
CA LEU A 62 -14.57 13.61 10.52
C LEU A 62 -15.08 13.21 11.91
N LEU A 63 -14.19 12.66 12.74
CA LEU A 63 -14.48 12.34 14.13
C LEU A 63 -13.88 13.43 15.03
N GLU A 64 -14.69 13.98 15.92
CA GLU A 64 -14.23 14.96 16.90
C GLU A 64 -13.13 14.36 17.79
N GLY A 65 -12.07 15.13 18.07
CA GLY A 65 -10.94 14.69 18.89
C GLY A 65 -9.82 13.96 18.14
N THR A 66 -9.91 13.79 16.82
CA THR A 66 -8.86 13.12 16.02
C THR A 66 -8.44 13.96 14.80
N PRO A 67 -7.14 14.01 14.45
CA PRO A 67 -6.68 14.76 13.28
C PRO A 67 -6.85 14.01 11.95
N PHE A 68 -7.52 12.86 11.95
CA PHE A 68 -7.66 12.01 10.77
C PHE A 68 -9.06 12.10 10.16
N ALA A 69 -9.11 12.37 8.86
CA ALA A 69 -10.30 12.27 8.04
C ALA A 69 -10.44 10.86 7.46
N MET A 70 -11.66 10.32 7.49
CA MET A 70 -12.01 9.05 6.88
C MET A 70 -12.69 9.28 5.54
N ILE A 71 -12.13 8.72 4.46
CA ILE A 71 -12.62 8.87 3.08
C ILE A 71 -13.13 7.53 2.56
N PHE A 72 -14.33 7.49 1.99
CA PHE A 72 -14.92 6.32 1.35
C PHE A 72 -15.88 6.69 0.21
N PRO A 73 -16.06 5.83 -0.82
CA PRO A 73 -15.29 4.63 -1.09
C PRO A 73 -13.90 4.98 -1.64
N ALA A 74 -12.86 4.36 -1.10
CA ALA A 74 -11.52 4.42 -1.66
C ALA A 74 -11.38 3.40 -2.79
N VAL A 75 -10.77 3.82 -3.90
CA VAL A 75 -10.43 2.96 -5.04
C VAL A 75 -8.92 2.80 -5.14
N PHE A 76 -8.45 1.76 -5.83
CA PHE A 76 -7.01 1.49 -5.99
C PHE A 76 -6.23 2.69 -6.55
N TYR A 77 -6.83 3.43 -7.48
CA TYR A 77 -6.24 4.64 -8.05
C TYR A 77 -5.86 5.68 -6.99
N ASP A 78 -6.64 5.79 -5.92
CA ASP A 78 -6.42 6.78 -4.87
C ASP A 78 -5.12 6.55 -4.11
N PHE A 79 -4.66 5.29 -4.05
CA PHE A 79 -3.39 4.90 -3.44
C PHE A 79 -2.20 5.11 -4.38
N MET A 80 -2.45 5.12 -5.69
CA MET A 80 -1.42 5.35 -6.72
C MET A 80 -1.19 6.84 -7.00
N SER A 81 -2.19 7.68 -6.74
CA SER A 81 -2.09 9.14 -6.84
C SER A 81 -1.50 9.74 -5.56
N ALA A 82 -0.48 10.58 -5.72
CA ALA A 82 0.02 11.44 -4.65
C ALA A 82 -0.60 12.83 -4.79
N LEU A 83 -0.75 13.56 -3.68
CA LEU A 83 -1.22 14.94 -3.73
C LEU A 83 -0.26 15.86 -4.48
N ASP A 84 1.03 15.57 -4.38
CA ASP A 84 2.07 16.39 -5.01
C ASP A 84 1.97 16.33 -6.54
N ASP A 85 1.31 15.30 -7.09
CA ASP A 85 1.09 15.15 -8.53
C ASP A 85 0.08 16.19 -9.08
N LEU A 86 -0.71 16.85 -8.23
CA LEU A 86 -1.67 17.90 -8.61
C LEU A 86 -0.98 19.20 -9.02
N TYR A 87 0.24 19.44 -8.51
CA TYR A 87 1.01 20.64 -8.82
C TYR A 87 1.81 20.52 -10.12
N MET A 88 1.77 19.36 -10.77
CA MET A 88 2.50 19.08 -12.00
C MET A 88 1.61 19.18 -13.25
N PRO A 89 2.20 19.44 -14.43
CA PRO A 89 1.46 19.42 -15.69
C PRO A 89 0.82 18.05 -15.95
N PHE A 90 -0.37 18.06 -16.54
CA PHE A 90 -1.18 16.87 -16.80
C PHE A 90 -0.44 15.69 -17.45
N PHE A 91 0.39 15.97 -18.47
CA PHE A 91 1.17 14.94 -19.15
C PHE A 91 2.21 14.29 -18.25
N VAL A 92 2.89 15.08 -17.41
CA VAL A 92 3.91 14.59 -16.47
C VAL A 92 3.24 13.71 -15.42
N THR A 93 2.14 14.17 -14.83
CA THR A 93 1.38 13.41 -13.83
C THR A 93 0.91 12.06 -14.36
N ARG A 94 0.36 12.00 -15.58
CA ARG A 94 -0.07 10.72 -16.17
C ARG A 94 1.07 9.75 -16.41
N LEU A 95 2.22 10.25 -16.88
CA LEU A 95 3.41 9.42 -17.07
C LEU A 95 3.95 8.90 -15.74
N LEU A 96 3.99 9.73 -14.69
CA LEU A 96 4.41 9.31 -13.35
C LEU A 96 3.50 8.22 -12.77
N VAL A 97 2.18 8.41 -12.86
CA VAL A 97 1.21 7.40 -12.41
C VAL A 97 1.38 6.10 -13.20
N PHE A 98 1.60 6.17 -14.51
CA PHE A 98 1.91 5.00 -15.33
C PHE A 98 3.19 4.29 -14.85
N PHE A 99 4.28 5.02 -14.60
CA PHE A 99 5.51 4.44 -14.06
C PHE A 99 5.31 3.82 -12.67
N ARG A 100 4.45 4.36 -11.81
CA ARG A 100 4.11 3.75 -10.52
C ARG A 100 3.42 2.40 -10.68
N TYR A 101 2.51 2.26 -11.64
CA TYR A 101 1.92 0.95 -11.96
C TYR A 101 2.98 -0.03 -12.45
N VAL A 102 3.85 0.37 -13.39
CA VAL A 102 4.95 -0.48 -13.88
C VAL A 102 5.90 -0.87 -12.75
N ALA A 103 6.28 0.09 -11.89
CA ALA A 103 7.14 -0.15 -10.75
C ALA A 103 6.51 -1.13 -9.75
N LEU A 104 5.20 -1.05 -9.52
CA LEU A 104 4.46 -2.00 -8.68
C LEU A 104 4.53 -3.43 -9.27
N PHE A 105 4.34 -3.59 -10.58
CA PHE A 105 4.49 -4.89 -11.23
C PHE A 105 5.92 -5.43 -11.12
N ILE A 106 6.93 -4.59 -11.36
CA ILE A 106 8.33 -4.97 -11.25
C ILE A 106 8.65 -5.36 -9.81
N ALA A 107 8.26 -4.56 -8.80
CA ALA A 107 8.56 -4.83 -7.40
C ALA A 107 8.06 -6.22 -6.94
N ILE A 108 6.90 -6.66 -7.44
CA ILE A 108 6.34 -7.98 -7.12
C ILE A 108 7.03 -9.09 -7.96
N ALA A 109 7.26 -8.86 -9.25
CA ALA A 109 7.81 -9.89 -10.15
C ALA A 109 9.33 -10.08 -9.99
N PHE A 110 10.07 -9.04 -9.65
CA PHE A 110 11.53 -9.03 -9.60
C PHE A 110 12.14 -10.09 -8.66
N PRO A 111 11.68 -10.24 -7.39
CA PRO A 111 12.21 -11.30 -6.51
C PRO A 111 11.91 -12.70 -7.06
N ALA A 112 10.74 -12.92 -7.67
CA ALA A 112 10.40 -14.20 -8.26
C ALA A 112 11.27 -14.53 -9.49
N ILE A 113 11.48 -13.55 -10.38
CA ILE A 113 12.35 -13.69 -11.55
C ILE A 113 13.79 -13.95 -11.12
N TYR A 114 14.30 -13.22 -10.12
CA TYR A 114 15.65 -13.39 -9.58
C TYR A 114 15.87 -14.84 -9.10
N ILE A 115 14.96 -15.38 -8.29
CA ILE A 115 15.06 -16.75 -7.77
C ILE A 115 15.00 -17.76 -8.93
N SER A 116 14.10 -17.54 -9.90
CA SER A 116 13.90 -18.44 -11.04
C SER A 116 15.15 -18.55 -11.92
N VAL A 117 15.77 -17.42 -12.26
CA VAL A 117 16.94 -17.39 -13.15
C VAL A 117 18.13 -18.08 -12.47
N ILE A 118 18.40 -17.74 -11.22
CA ILE A 118 19.60 -18.21 -10.52
C ILE A 118 19.49 -19.68 -10.11
N SER A 119 18.30 -20.17 -9.76
CA SER A 119 18.12 -21.54 -9.27
C SER A 119 17.89 -22.56 -10.39
N PHE A 120 17.24 -22.18 -11.49
CA PHE A 120 16.83 -23.13 -12.53
C PHE A 120 17.61 -23.01 -13.85
N ASN A 121 18.09 -21.82 -14.23
CA ASN A 121 18.75 -21.61 -15.52
C ASN A 121 19.97 -20.67 -15.43
N PRO A 122 21.05 -21.08 -14.76
CA PRO A 122 22.28 -20.28 -14.67
C PRO A 122 22.98 -20.09 -16.03
N ASP A 123 22.65 -20.92 -17.02
CA ASP A 123 23.19 -20.87 -18.39
C ASP A 123 22.64 -19.71 -19.23
N LEU A 124 21.63 -18.98 -18.73
CA LEU A 124 21.14 -17.75 -19.37
C LEU A 124 22.20 -16.64 -19.41
N PHE A 125 23.22 -16.71 -18.57
CA PHE A 125 24.35 -15.78 -18.58
C PHE A 125 25.49 -16.29 -19.47
N ARG A 126 26.25 -15.38 -20.09
CA ARG A 126 27.51 -15.77 -20.77
C ARG A 126 28.41 -16.48 -19.77
N VAL A 127 29.12 -17.51 -20.24
CA VAL A 127 30.03 -18.37 -19.44
C VAL A 127 30.93 -17.59 -18.46
N GLN A 128 31.43 -16.43 -18.87
CA GLN A 128 32.27 -15.56 -18.02
C GLN A 128 31.54 -15.04 -16.76
N MET A 129 30.26 -14.67 -16.88
CA MET A 129 29.43 -14.22 -15.75
C MET A 129 29.00 -15.40 -14.87
N THR A 130 28.72 -16.56 -15.46
CA THR A 130 28.36 -17.77 -14.69
C THR A 130 29.53 -18.25 -13.84
N LEU A 131 30.76 -18.20 -14.34
CA LEU A 131 31.95 -18.53 -13.54
C LEU A 131 32.18 -17.53 -12.40
N SER A 132 31.98 -16.23 -12.62
CA SER A 132 32.11 -15.25 -11.52
C SER A 132 31.02 -15.42 -10.47
N LEU A 133 29.79 -15.77 -10.87
CA LEU A 133 28.69 -16.09 -9.95
C LEU A 133 28.96 -17.38 -9.17
N ALA A 134 29.44 -18.44 -9.84
CA ALA A 134 29.78 -19.69 -9.16
C ALA A 134 30.94 -19.49 -8.16
N GLY A 135 31.93 -18.68 -8.53
CA GLY A 135 33.03 -18.28 -7.65
C GLY A 135 32.57 -17.50 -6.42
N SER A 136 31.71 -16.49 -6.61
CA SER A 136 31.19 -15.67 -5.50
C SER A 136 30.24 -16.43 -4.56
N ARG A 137 29.58 -17.48 -5.07
CA ARG A 137 28.68 -18.34 -4.28
C ARG A 137 29.36 -19.50 -3.57
N SER A 138 30.63 -19.79 -3.87
CA SER A 138 31.38 -20.85 -3.19
C SER A 138 31.50 -20.63 -1.67
N SER A 139 31.42 -19.37 -1.22
CA SER A 139 31.49 -18.97 0.18
C SER A 139 30.12 -18.85 0.87
N VAL A 140 29.01 -18.96 0.12
CA VAL A 140 27.65 -18.76 0.65
C VAL A 140 26.96 -20.12 0.80
N PRO A 141 26.71 -20.60 2.04
CA PRO A 141 26.18 -21.95 2.27
C PRO A 141 24.67 -22.08 2.06
N TYR A 142 23.96 -20.99 1.71
CA TYR A 142 22.50 -20.96 1.62
C TYR A 142 22.00 -20.96 0.16
N PRO A 143 20.88 -21.65 -0.13
CA PRO A 143 20.24 -21.58 -1.44
C PRO A 143 19.58 -20.21 -1.66
N SER A 144 19.47 -19.79 -2.92
CA SER A 144 19.02 -18.43 -3.30
C SER A 144 17.66 -18.01 -2.73
N TYR A 145 16.72 -18.94 -2.62
CA TYR A 145 15.38 -18.60 -2.13
C TYR A 145 15.40 -18.23 -0.64
N VAL A 146 16.30 -18.83 0.17
CA VAL A 146 16.45 -18.52 1.59
C VAL A 146 17.07 -17.13 1.77
N GLU A 147 18.07 -16.80 0.95
CA GLU A 147 18.71 -15.49 0.94
C GLU A 147 17.71 -14.36 0.66
N VAL A 148 16.91 -14.50 -0.41
CA VAL A 148 15.91 -13.50 -0.79
C VAL A 148 14.81 -13.37 0.27
N LEU A 149 14.43 -14.47 0.91
CA LEU A 149 13.45 -14.45 2.00
C LEU A 149 13.99 -13.65 3.20
N PHE A 150 15.27 -13.83 3.57
CA PHE A 150 15.89 -13.01 4.61
C PHE A 150 15.98 -11.53 4.20
N MET A 151 16.34 -11.23 2.95
CA MET A 151 16.36 -9.84 2.45
C MET A 151 14.98 -9.18 2.54
N LEU A 152 13.91 -9.89 2.15
CA LEU A 152 12.54 -9.39 2.23
C LEU A 152 12.14 -9.11 3.70
N LEU A 153 12.45 -10.03 4.62
CA LEU A 153 12.19 -9.84 6.05
C LEU A 153 12.96 -8.64 6.63
N MET A 154 14.23 -8.47 6.24
CA MET A 154 15.04 -7.32 6.69
C MET A 154 14.48 -5.99 6.17
N THR A 155 13.99 -5.97 4.94
CA THR A 155 13.40 -4.77 4.35
C THR A 155 12.07 -4.42 5.02
N GLU A 156 11.19 -5.40 5.20
CA GLU A 156 9.89 -5.20 5.89
C GLU A 156 10.07 -4.79 7.36
N SER A 157 11.02 -5.40 8.07
CA SER A 157 11.31 -5.01 9.46
C SER A 157 11.84 -3.59 9.57
N THR A 158 12.68 -3.15 8.62
CA THR A 158 13.17 -1.76 8.56
C THR A 158 12.02 -0.79 8.30
N THR A 159 11.12 -1.12 7.36
CA THR A 159 9.93 -0.32 7.08
C THR A 159 9.02 -0.24 8.31
N ALA A 160 8.75 -1.36 8.97
CA ALA A 160 7.94 -1.39 10.20
C ALA A 160 8.57 -0.52 11.30
N ALA A 161 9.88 -0.65 11.53
CA ALA A 161 10.60 0.16 12.51
C ALA A 161 10.53 1.66 12.17
N SER A 162 10.69 2.03 10.90
CA SER A 162 10.61 3.42 10.45
C SER A 162 9.25 4.05 10.77
N THR A 163 8.16 3.30 10.60
CA THR A 163 6.81 3.80 10.91
C THR A 163 6.53 3.94 12.41
N LEU A 164 7.16 3.11 13.24
CA LEU A 164 7.03 3.19 14.70
C LEU A 164 7.78 4.37 15.31
N LEU A 165 8.91 4.78 14.72
CA LEU A 165 9.71 5.90 15.23
C LEU A 165 9.12 7.28 14.94
N ILE A 166 8.22 7.38 13.97
CA ILE A 166 7.59 8.65 13.54
C ILE A 166 6.28 8.92 14.33
N ARG A 167 5.78 7.93 15.08
CA ARG A 167 4.53 8.01 15.84
C ARG A 167 4.78 8.17 17.33
#